data_AF-W9HEE3-F1
#
_entry.id   AF-W9HEE3-F1
#
_cell.length_a   1.000
_cell.length_b   1.000
_cell.length_c   1.000
_cell.angle_alpha   90.00
_cell.angle_beta   90.00
_cell.angle_gamma   90.00
#
_symmetry.space_group_name_H-M   'P 1'
#
loop_
_entity.id
_entity.type
_entity.pdbx_description
1 polymer ?
#
loop_
_entity_poly.entity_id
_entity_poly.type
_entity_poly.pdbx_seq_one_letter_code
_entity_poly.pdbx_strand_id
1 'polypeptide(L)'
;MPSHNEKRVQGVKDLSPHQDTSDAINQLVTLLHQYCSEGGFDTLKGVVGENEELKRDKARLQTAYDTNIEALSRHQTEFERQKVDFEKQLGSQKAQNEAILKAKQAADESIKKRQAELTALQEKLEIQSSSAKQLMNEIKKKESTINALEATNASQQENLTKAEKESATFQSAKESMQKRVDGLTTSLDEVRGRLTTFHSFVVKLDNFEARRGEVGDALDSILRNALSFVESSIGIALDEVCLTDIAVWGRLRNHASIQRIIPLPASNSPAAKQMRVAAGLRIYSMALADHVFRSTNLTQNSDFEDVLRDLETEDPLHEVFTRAVLLKIQPARQARNREARAKMVADQVFDAIADLVPSSQKETLKARLYQVSLEACNAWLVIQQLLEPVRPVFSVHMPEDWVPLPSSVPQRNSKAGPSGVAREPLATRVENQGQQIQQPSAESQPIEIDDIMQVVWPAFYVTSSQQEDDVGDQVPELVHRGHVITRSQGREAEIEMSRRNARKNARQNSGSSPTQRKRRDSAVFLSKTFPGGIGTEKGN
;
A
#
# COMPACT_ATOMS: atom_id res chain seq x y z
N MET A 1 -0.36 -162.03 -30.80
CA MET A 1 0.61 -162.11 -31.93
C MET A 1 1.69 -163.11 -31.52
N PRO A 2 2.09 -164.06 -32.39
CA PRO A 2 1.71 -165.47 -32.28
C PRO A 2 2.87 -166.49 -32.33
N SER A 3 2.52 -167.78 -32.15
CA SER A 3 3.09 -169.00 -32.78
C SER A 3 4.54 -169.40 -32.42
N HIS A 4 4.96 -170.67 -32.39
CA HIS A 4 4.44 -171.93 -32.95
C HIS A 4 5.26 -173.11 -32.37
N ASN A 5 4.60 -174.28 -32.24
CA ASN A 5 5.01 -175.64 -32.69
C ASN A 5 6.41 -176.22 -32.37
N GLU A 6 6.62 -177.53 -32.30
CA GLU A 6 5.85 -178.78 -32.15
C GLU A 6 6.90 -179.90 -32.41
N LYS A 7 6.70 -181.09 -31.80
CA LYS A 7 6.91 -182.43 -32.42
C LYS A 7 8.36 -182.88 -32.73
N ARG A 8 8.72 -184.18 -32.79
CA ARG A 8 8.01 -185.47 -32.66
C ARG A 8 9.06 -186.60 -32.70
N VAL A 9 8.77 -187.64 -31.92
CA VAL A 9 8.91 -189.10 -32.13
C VAL A 9 9.54 -189.57 -33.46
N GLN A 10 10.38 -190.61 -33.38
CA GLN A 10 10.26 -191.95 -34.04
C GLN A 10 11.64 -192.63 -33.92
N GLY A 11 11.76 -193.85 -33.38
CA GLY A 11 11.58 -195.11 -34.11
C GLY A 11 12.87 -195.47 -34.87
N VAL A 12 13.29 -196.70 -35.12
CA VAL A 12 12.69 -198.04 -35.02
C VAL A 12 13.76 -198.97 -35.67
N LYS A 13 13.96 -200.19 -35.14
CA LYS A 13 14.37 -201.41 -35.88
C LYS A 13 15.77 -201.43 -36.58
N ASP A 14 16.37 -202.53 -37.06
CA ASP A 14 15.89 -203.86 -37.49
C ASP A 14 17.09 -204.83 -37.74
N LEU A 15 16.79 -206.15 -37.75
CA LEU A 15 17.32 -207.26 -38.62
C LEU A 15 18.78 -207.78 -38.41
N SER A 16 19.02 -209.07 -38.08
CA SER A 16 18.91 -210.32 -38.91
C SER A 16 19.90 -210.33 -40.09
N PRO A 17 20.59 -211.44 -40.54
CA PRO A 17 20.18 -212.86 -40.53
C PRO A 17 21.30 -213.94 -40.36
N HIS A 18 20.87 -215.21 -40.46
CA HIS A 18 21.64 -216.46 -40.68
C HIS A 18 22.48 -216.98 -39.50
N GLN A 19 22.54 -218.27 -39.20
CA GLN A 19 21.95 -219.45 -39.79
C GLN A 19 21.95 -220.57 -38.74
N ASP A 20 21.03 -221.49 -38.95
CA ASP A 20 21.21 -222.93 -38.78
C ASP A 20 21.33 -223.57 -37.40
N THR A 21 20.90 -224.82 -37.44
CA THR A 21 19.99 -225.42 -36.45
C THR A 21 20.62 -226.55 -35.66
N SER A 22 21.84 -226.97 -36.00
CA SER A 22 22.44 -228.12 -35.32
C SER A 22 23.29 -227.77 -34.09
N ASP A 23 23.37 -226.49 -33.71
CA ASP A 23 24.17 -226.06 -32.55
C ASP A 23 23.34 -225.49 -31.39
N ALA A 24 22.02 -225.36 -31.58
CA ALA A 24 21.05 -224.75 -30.66
C ALA A 24 20.94 -225.42 -29.27
N ILE A 25 21.62 -226.56 -29.08
CA ILE A 25 21.61 -227.35 -27.83
C ILE A 25 23.02 -227.45 -27.21
N ASN A 26 24.09 -227.53 -28.01
CA ASN A 26 25.48 -227.54 -27.50
C ASN A 26 26.01 -226.12 -27.20
N GLN A 27 25.59 -225.10 -27.96
CA GLN A 27 25.93 -223.72 -27.64
C GLN A 27 25.16 -223.19 -26.44
N LEU A 28 23.92 -223.61 -26.16
CA LEU A 28 23.18 -223.14 -24.97
C LEU A 28 23.90 -223.52 -23.66
N VAL A 29 24.55 -224.69 -23.64
CA VAL A 29 25.35 -225.16 -22.50
C VAL A 29 26.73 -224.49 -22.47
N THR A 30 27.36 -224.26 -23.63
CA THR A 30 28.62 -223.51 -23.73
C THR A 30 28.44 -222.01 -23.40
N LEU A 31 27.30 -221.42 -23.75
CA LEU A 31 26.85 -220.05 -23.42
C LEU A 31 26.69 -219.88 -21.91
N LEU A 32 26.18 -220.89 -21.19
CA LEU A 32 26.08 -220.83 -19.72
C LEU A 32 27.44 -220.97 -19.02
N HIS A 33 28.38 -221.69 -19.63
CA HIS A 33 29.73 -221.81 -19.07
C HIS A 33 30.63 -220.61 -19.42
N GLN A 34 30.45 -220.01 -20.60
CA GLN A 34 31.21 -218.84 -21.06
C GLN A 34 30.72 -217.52 -20.46
N TYR A 35 29.40 -217.35 -20.25
CA TYR A 35 28.83 -216.20 -19.52
C TYR A 35 29.29 -216.13 -18.06
N CYS A 36 29.72 -217.27 -17.49
CA CYS A 36 30.30 -217.37 -16.16
C CYS A 36 31.83 -217.22 -16.14
N SER A 37 32.50 -217.15 -17.30
CA SER A 37 33.97 -217.18 -17.40
C SER A 37 34.61 -215.91 -18.00
N GLU A 38 33.88 -215.00 -18.68
CA GLU A 38 34.49 -213.87 -19.43
C GLU A 38 33.91 -212.47 -19.14
N GLY A 39 33.63 -212.13 -17.88
CA GLY A 39 33.71 -210.72 -17.45
C GLY A 39 32.51 -209.80 -17.74
N GLY A 40 31.32 -210.31 -18.06
CA GLY A 40 30.08 -209.51 -18.17
C GLY A 40 29.69 -208.69 -16.93
N PHE A 41 30.39 -208.91 -15.81
CA PHE A 41 30.27 -208.14 -14.57
C PHE A 41 30.86 -206.72 -14.67
N ASP A 42 31.84 -206.48 -15.54
CA ASP A 42 32.50 -205.17 -15.65
C ASP A 42 31.65 -204.11 -16.37
N THR A 43 30.78 -204.51 -17.30
CA THR A 43 29.87 -203.59 -18.01
C THR A 43 28.79 -203.01 -17.09
N LEU A 44 28.35 -203.78 -16.09
CA LEU A 44 27.37 -203.33 -15.10
C LEU A 44 27.99 -202.31 -14.12
N LYS A 45 29.31 -202.37 -13.92
CA LYS A 45 30.07 -201.44 -13.07
C LYS A 45 30.19 -200.04 -13.68
N GLY A 46 30.24 -199.93 -15.02
CA GLY A 46 30.30 -198.65 -15.74
C GLY A 46 29.03 -197.80 -15.59
N VAL A 47 27.85 -198.43 -15.68
CA VAL A 47 26.54 -197.73 -15.58
C VAL A 47 26.30 -197.17 -14.17
N VAL A 48 26.88 -197.79 -13.14
CA VAL A 48 26.82 -197.28 -11.76
C VAL A 48 27.69 -196.04 -11.59
N GLY A 49 28.79 -195.90 -12.34
CA GLY A 49 29.65 -194.71 -12.32
C GLY A 49 28.98 -193.46 -12.91
N GLU A 50 28.29 -193.59 -14.04
CA GLU A 50 27.61 -192.47 -14.72
C GLU A 50 26.40 -191.92 -13.92
N ASN A 51 25.74 -192.77 -13.14
CA ASN A 51 24.58 -192.36 -12.34
C ASN A 51 24.96 -191.46 -11.14
N GLU A 52 26.15 -191.64 -10.57
CA GLU A 52 26.66 -190.77 -9.50
C GLU A 52 27.20 -189.43 -10.02
N GLU A 53 27.60 -189.34 -11.28
CA GLU A 53 28.00 -188.08 -11.93
C GLU A 53 26.79 -187.17 -12.19
N LEU A 54 25.68 -187.73 -12.69
CA LEU A 54 24.43 -187.01 -12.94
C LEU A 54 23.80 -186.43 -11.66
N LYS A 55 23.98 -187.08 -10.50
CA LYS A 55 23.54 -186.53 -9.22
C LYS A 55 24.35 -185.29 -8.79
N ARG A 56 25.66 -185.25 -9.07
CA ARG A 56 26.52 -184.10 -8.78
C ARG A 56 26.14 -182.87 -9.61
N ASP A 57 25.82 -183.04 -10.88
CA ASP A 57 25.46 -181.92 -11.76
C ASP A 57 24.11 -181.30 -11.42
N LYS A 58 23.13 -182.11 -11.00
CA LYS A 58 21.83 -181.60 -10.56
C LYS A 58 21.94 -180.69 -9.33
N ALA A 59 22.84 -181.00 -8.40
CA ALA A 59 23.06 -180.19 -7.21
C ALA A 59 23.69 -178.82 -7.54
N ARG A 60 24.65 -178.77 -8.48
CA ARG A 60 25.27 -177.50 -8.91
C ARG A 60 24.29 -176.55 -9.59
N LEU A 61 23.39 -177.08 -10.42
CA LEU A 61 22.43 -176.26 -11.17
C LEU A 61 21.40 -175.59 -10.24
N GLN A 62 21.01 -176.29 -9.16
CA GLN A 62 20.10 -175.76 -8.15
C GLN A 62 20.71 -174.53 -7.43
N THR A 63 21.98 -174.60 -7.04
CA THR A 63 22.68 -173.49 -6.37
C THR A 63 22.84 -172.26 -7.27
N ALA A 64 23.07 -172.47 -8.57
CA ALA A 64 23.18 -171.37 -9.54
C ALA A 64 21.84 -170.65 -9.75
N TYR A 65 20.71 -171.36 -9.69
CA TYR A 65 19.38 -170.78 -9.87
C TYR A 65 18.99 -169.87 -8.69
N ASP A 66 19.22 -170.32 -7.45
CA ASP A 66 18.87 -169.54 -6.25
C ASP A 66 19.68 -168.24 -6.14
N THR A 67 20.96 -168.26 -6.54
CA THR A 67 21.84 -167.07 -6.51
C THR A 67 21.36 -165.97 -7.48
N ASN A 68 20.77 -166.36 -8.62
CA ASN A 68 20.32 -165.40 -9.64
C ASN A 68 19.03 -164.68 -9.25
N ILE A 69 18.13 -165.34 -8.51
CA ILE A 69 16.89 -164.73 -8.02
C ILE A 69 17.18 -163.66 -6.95
N GLU A 70 18.13 -163.88 -6.05
CA GLU A 70 18.53 -162.87 -5.07
C GLU A 70 19.11 -161.59 -5.70
N ALA A 71 19.89 -161.73 -6.78
CA ALA A 71 20.49 -160.59 -7.48
C ALA A 71 19.43 -159.69 -8.16
N LEU A 72 18.40 -160.30 -8.77
CA LEU A 72 17.29 -159.59 -9.41
C LEU A 72 16.43 -158.81 -8.39
N SER A 73 16.14 -159.40 -7.23
CA SER A 73 15.40 -158.70 -6.17
C SER A 73 16.15 -157.48 -5.62
N ARG A 74 17.49 -157.54 -5.48
CA ARG A 74 18.28 -156.37 -5.04
C ARG A 74 18.21 -155.22 -6.05
N HIS A 75 18.32 -155.51 -7.34
CA HIS A 75 18.28 -154.48 -8.40
C HIS A 75 16.93 -153.76 -8.47
N GLN A 76 15.83 -154.48 -8.27
CA GLN A 76 14.48 -153.91 -8.29
C GLN A 76 14.23 -152.98 -7.09
N THR A 77 14.81 -153.32 -5.92
CA THR A 77 14.70 -152.49 -4.71
C THR A 77 15.50 -151.18 -4.84
N GLU A 78 16.68 -151.23 -5.47
CA GLU A 78 17.54 -150.05 -5.68
C GLU A 78 16.93 -149.05 -6.68
N PHE A 79 16.28 -149.55 -7.74
CA PHE A 79 15.64 -148.70 -8.74
C PHE A 79 14.45 -147.91 -8.17
N GLU A 80 13.59 -148.55 -7.38
CA GLU A 80 12.43 -147.87 -6.81
C GLU A 80 12.86 -146.83 -5.76
N ARG A 81 13.97 -147.06 -5.05
CA ARG A 81 14.57 -146.07 -4.14
C ARG A 81 15.03 -144.81 -4.88
N GLN A 82 15.71 -144.94 -6.01
CA GLN A 82 16.18 -143.79 -6.80
C GLN A 82 15.02 -142.97 -7.38
N LYS A 83 13.95 -143.63 -7.82
CA LYS A 83 12.75 -142.97 -8.35
C LYS A 83 12.07 -142.10 -7.30
N VAL A 84 11.94 -142.59 -6.07
CA VAL A 84 11.36 -141.82 -4.95
C VAL A 84 12.23 -140.60 -4.59
N ASP A 85 13.56 -140.74 -4.59
CA ASP A 85 14.46 -139.63 -4.30
C ASP A 85 14.38 -138.51 -5.36
N PHE A 86 14.26 -138.86 -6.65
CA PHE A 86 14.10 -137.85 -7.71
C PHE A 86 12.75 -137.13 -7.67
N GLU A 87 11.65 -137.83 -7.41
CA GLU A 87 10.33 -137.18 -7.22
C GLU A 87 10.35 -136.20 -6.06
N LYS A 88 11.03 -136.55 -4.96
CA LYS A 88 11.19 -135.68 -3.80
C LYS A 88 12.05 -134.44 -4.13
N GLN A 89 13.14 -134.61 -4.88
CA GLN A 89 13.97 -133.49 -5.33
C GLN A 89 13.20 -132.53 -6.26
N LEU A 90 12.46 -133.07 -7.23
CA LEU A 90 11.67 -132.31 -8.19
C LEU A 90 10.56 -131.50 -7.48
N GLY A 91 9.91 -132.11 -6.47
CA GLY A 91 8.95 -131.43 -5.61
C GLY A 91 9.56 -130.26 -4.82
N SER A 92 10.74 -130.47 -4.22
CA SER A 92 11.41 -129.40 -3.45
C SER A 92 11.86 -128.23 -4.33
N GLN A 93 12.34 -128.53 -5.56
CA GLN A 93 12.85 -127.51 -6.47
C GLN A 93 11.72 -126.66 -7.07
N LYS A 94 10.56 -127.26 -7.34
CA LYS A 94 9.35 -126.51 -7.73
C LYS A 94 8.88 -125.56 -6.62
N ALA A 95 8.83 -126.05 -5.38
CA ALA A 95 8.41 -125.22 -4.24
C ALA A 95 9.39 -124.05 -4.00
N GLN A 96 10.70 -124.29 -4.14
CA GLN A 96 11.72 -123.25 -4.01
C GLN A 96 11.60 -122.18 -5.11
N ASN A 97 11.38 -122.58 -6.36
CA ASN A 97 11.21 -121.64 -7.47
C ASN A 97 9.93 -120.80 -7.32
N GLU A 98 8.83 -121.39 -6.84
CA GLU A 98 7.60 -120.64 -6.58
C GLU A 98 7.76 -119.62 -5.44
N ALA A 99 8.49 -119.99 -4.39
CA ALA A 99 8.81 -119.08 -3.28
C ALA A 99 9.70 -117.91 -3.74
N ILE A 100 10.71 -118.16 -4.58
CA ILE A 100 11.58 -117.11 -5.15
C ILE A 100 10.78 -116.17 -6.05
N LEU A 101 9.85 -116.69 -6.86
CA LEU A 101 9.03 -115.87 -7.76
C LEU A 101 8.10 -114.92 -6.96
N LYS A 102 7.47 -115.43 -5.90
CA LYS A 102 6.65 -114.62 -4.98
C LYS A 102 7.47 -113.57 -4.24
N ALA A 103 8.67 -113.91 -3.77
CA ALA A 103 9.58 -112.96 -3.12
C ALA A 103 10.05 -111.85 -4.08
N LYS A 104 10.32 -112.20 -5.34
CA LYS A 104 10.68 -111.23 -6.39
C LYS A 104 9.54 -110.25 -6.67
N GLN A 105 8.31 -110.75 -6.80
CA GLN A 105 7.13 -109.90 -7.01
C GLN A 105 6.91 -108.92 -5.84
N ALA A 106 7.04 -109.40 -4.60
CA ALA A 106 6.92 -108.53 -3.41
C ALA A 106 8.04 -107.47 -3.34
N ALA A 107 9.26 -107.82 -3.75
CA ALA A 107 10.36 -106.87 -3.83
C ALA A 107 10.15 -105.81 -4.94
N ASP A 108 9.66 -106.21 -6.11
CA ASP A 108 9.35 -105.30 -7.21
C ASP A 108 8.21 -104.33 -6.85
N GLU A 109 7.19 -104.79 -6.12
CA GLU A 109 6.12 -103.92 -5.58
C GLU A 109 6.66 -102.93 -4.53
N SER A 110 7.53 -103.38 -3.63
CA SER A 110 8.21 -102.53 -2.64
C SER A 110 9.08 -101.46 -3.29
N ILE A 111 9.85 -101.83 -4.32
CA ILE A 111 10.68 -100.90 -5.10
C ILE A 111 9.80 -99.87 -5.80
N LYS A 112 8.73 -100.29 -6.48
CA LYS A 112 7.78 -99.36 -7.11
C LYS A 112 7.18 -98.38 -6.11
N LYS A 113 6.79 -98.86 -4.93
CA LYS A 113 6.24 -98.01 -3.87
C LYS A 113 7.26 -96.97 -3.38
N ARG A 114 8.49 -97.39 -3.09
CA ARG A 114 9.57 -96.47 -2.66
C ARG A 114 9.97 -95.49 -3.77
N GLN A 115 9.97 -95.93 -5.03
CA GLN A 115 10.22 -95.06 -6.17
C GLN A 115 9.17 -93.96 -6.26
N ALA A 116 7.89 -94.32 -6.09
CA ALA A 116 6.79 -93.35 -6.06
C ALA A 116 6.86 -92.39 -4.86
N GLU A 117 7.26 -92.88 -3.68
CA GLU A 117 7.49 -92.04 -2.49
C GLU A 117 8.66 -91.07 -2.68
N LEU A 118 9.76 -91.52 -3.32
CA LEU A 118 10.90 -90.68 -3.65
C LEU A 118 10.53 -89.59 -4.65
N THR A 119 9.80 -89.92 -5.72
CA THR A 119 9.36 -88.92 -6.70
C THR A 119 8.43 -87.89 -6.05
N ALA A 120 7.49 -88.33 -5.20
CA ALA A 120 6.59 -87.43 -4.49
C ALA A 120 7.33 -86.50 -3.50
N LEU A 121 8.33 -87.01 -2.79
CA LEU A 121 9.19 -86.20 -1.91
C LEU A 121 10.05 -85.21 -2.71
N GLN A 122 10.55 -85.61 -3.87
CA GLN A 122 11.37 -84.78 -4.73
C GLN A 122 10.55 -83.63 -5.34
N GLU A 123 9.34 -83.90 -5.82
CA GLU A 123 8.37 -82.88 -6.24
C GLU A 123 8.04 -81.91 -5.09
N LYS A 124 7.78 -82.44 -3.89
CA LYS A 124 7.50 -81.61 -2.71
C LYS A 124 8.68 -80.72 -2.34
N LEU A 125 9.90 -81.22 -2.41
CA LEU A 125 11.12 -80.45 -2.14
C LEU A 125 11.32 -79.35 -3.19
N GLU A 126 11.01 -79.62 -4.46
CA GLU A 126 11.12 -78.65 -5.55
C GLU A 126 10.07 -77.53 -5.43
N ILE A 127 8.83 -77.88 -5.04
CA ILE A 127 7.77 -76.90 -4.72
C ILE A 127 8.18 -76.05 -3.51
N GLN A 128 8.72 -76.66 -2.45
CA GLN A 128 9.18 -75.91 -1.27
C GLN A 128 10.38 -75.02 -1.59
N SER A 129 11.32 -75.48 -2.41
CA SER A 129 12.50 -74.72 -2.84
C SER A 129 12.11 -73.51 -3.70
N SER A 130 11.18 -73.68 -4.64
CA SER A 130 10.65 -72.58 -5.46
C SER A 130 9.86 -71.58 -4.61
N SER A 131 9.02 -72.05 -3.68
CA SER A 131 8.30 -71.20 -2.72
C SER A 131 9.25 -70.41 -1.82
N ALA A 132 10.31 -71.04 -1.29
CA ALA A 132 11.31 -70.37 -0.47
C ALA A 132 12.07 -69.28 -1.25
N LYS A 133 12.41 -69.53 -2.51
CA LYS A 133 13.01 -68.51 -3.40
C LYS A 133 12.08 -67.33 -3.63
N GLN A 134 10.79 -67.59 -3.84
CA GLN A 134 9.79 -66.54 -4.01
C GLN A 134 9.66 -65.67 -2.76
N LEU A 135 9.53 -66.30 -1.58
CA LEU A 135 9.49 -65.58 -0.29
C LEU A 135 10.76 -64.76 -0.04
N MET A 136 11.93 -65.29 -0.37
CA MET A 136 13.19 -64.55 -0.22
C MET A 136 13.24 -63.30 -1.11
N ASN A 137 12.71 -63.38 -2.33
CA ASN A 137 12.59 -62.23 -3.22
C ASN A 137 11.57 -61.20 -2.70
N GLU A 138 10.45 -61.66 -2.16
CA GLU A 138 9.46 -60.78 -1.54
C GLU A 138 10.01 -60.07 -0.29
N ILE A 139 10.77 -60.78 0.54
CA ILE A 139 11.45 -60.20 1.71
C ILE A 139 12.41 -59.11 1.26
N LYS A 140 13.30 -59.38 0.30
CA LYS A 140 14.24 -58.38 -0.24
C LYS A 140 13.51 -57.15 -0.78
N LYS A 141 12.39 -57.37 -1.50
CA LYS A 141 11.57 -56.26 -2.01
C LYS A 141 10.98 -55.44 -0.87
N LYS A 142 10.37 -56.08 0.13
CA LYS A 142 9.80 -55.38 1.29
C LYS A 142 10.87 -54.64 2.10
N GLU A 143 12.04 -55.23 2.28
CA GLU A 143 13.17 -54.62 2.99
C GLU A 143 13.69 -53.38 2.25
N SER A 144 13.77 -53.42 0.91
CA SER A 144 14.06 -52.23 0.11
C SER A 144 12.99 -51.13 0.26
N THR A 145 11.71 -51.51 0.34
CA THR A 145 10.62 -50.56 0.57
C THR A 145 10.68 -49.95 1.97
N ILE A 146 11.00 -50.75 3.00
CA ILE A 146 11.16 -50.27 4.37
C ILE A 146 12.28 -49.23 4.44
N ASN A 147 13.45 -49.54 3.87
CA ASN A 147 14.57 -48.59 3.85
C ASN A 147 14.21 -47.28 3.13
N ALA A 148 13.47 -47.35 2.02
CA ALA A 148 13.00 -46.16 1.30
C ALA A 148 12.00 -45.33 2.12
N LEU A 149 11.08 -45.99 2.83
CA LEU A 149 10.12 -45.34 3.72
C LEU A 149 10.80 -44.70 4.93
N GLU A 150 11.77 -45.38 5.54
CA GLU A 150 12.56 -44.84 6.65
C GLU A 150 13.33 -43.58 6.23
N ALA A 151 13.99 -43.60 5.07
CA ALA A 151 14.66 -42.43 4.52
C ALA A 151 13.70 -41.27 4.23
N THR A 152 12.51 -41.58 3.69
CA THR A 152 11.47 -40.58 3.43
C THR A 152 10.95 -39.97 4.73
N ASN A 153 10.70 -40.80 5.75
CA ASN A 153 10.20 -40.37 7.04
C ASN A 153 11.22 -39.48 7.78
N ALA A 154 12.51 -39.85 7.70
CA ALA A 154 13.60 -39.02 8.23
C ALA A 154 13.66 -37.64 7.56
N SER A 155 13.55 -37.60 6.22
CA SER A 155 13.52 -36.34 5.46
C SER A 155 12.28 -35.49 5.76
N GLN A 156 11.10 -36.13 5.89
CA GLN A 156 9.87 -35.44 6.28
C GLN A 156 9.98 -34.85 7.69
N GLN A 157 10.55 -35.59 8.64
CA GLN A 157 10.78 -35.10 9.99
C GLN A 157 11.72 -33.89 10.01
N GLU A 158 12.81 -33.92 9.25
CA GLU A 158 13.73 -32.78 9.13
C GLU A 158 13.01 -31.55 8.56
N ASN A 159 12.26 -31.71 7.48
CA ASN A 159 11.49 -30.62 6.87
C ASN A 159 10.43 -30.04 7.83
N LEU A 160 9.77 -30.89 8.63
CA LEU A 160 8.79 -30.48 9.61
C LEU A 160 9.44 -29.62 10.71
N THR A 161 10.59 -30.06 11.25
CA THR A 161 11.34 -29.28 12.25
C THR A 161 11.86 -27.94 11.69
N LYS A 162 12.21 -27.89 10.39
CA LYS A 162 12.60 -26.64 9.73
C LYS A 162 11.42 -25.68 9.58
N ALA A 163 10.27 -26.18 9.12
CA ALA A 163 9.05 -25.41 8.99
C ALA A 163 8.54 -24.89 10.34
N GLU A 164 8.66 -25.68 11.41
CA GLU A 164 8.32 -25.25 12.78
C GLU A 164 9.21 -24.08 13.24
N LYS A 165 10.53 -24.16 12.99
CA LYS A 165 11.47 -23.06 13.30
C LYS A 165 11.13 -21.80 12.51
N GLU A 166 10.89 -21.93 11.21
CA GLU A 166 10.51 -20.80 10.35
C GLU A 166 9.19 -20.17 10.81
N SER A 167 8.17 -20.98 11.11
CA SER A 167 6.90 -20.52 11.66
C SER A 167 7.07 -19.75 12.96
N ALA A 168 7.90 -20.25 13.90
CA ALA A 168 8.20 -19.53 15.14
C ALA A 168 8.91 -18.19 14.89
N THR A 169 9.83 -18.12 13.91
CA THR A 169 10.48 -16.85 13.54
C THR A 169 9.51 -15.86 12.91
N PHE A 170 8.63 -16.31 12.01
CA PHE A 170 7.61 -15.45 11.40
C PHE A 170 6.58 -14.96 12.43
N GLN A 171 6.18 -15.80 13.39
CA GLN A 171 5.30 -15.40 14.47
C GLN A 171 5.94 -14.31 15.35
N SER A 172 7.22 -14.48 15.71
CA SER A 172 7.97 -13.48 16.48
C SER A 172 8.12 -12.16 15.71
N ALA A 173 8.39 -12.24 14.41
CA ALA A 173 8.48 -11.06 13.54
C ALA A 173 7.13 -10.35 13.40
N LYS A 174 6.03 -11.11 13.25
CA LYS A 174 4.66 -10.58 13.20
C LYS A 174 4.31 -9.82 14.48
N GLU A 175 4.59 -10.40 15.64
CA GLU A 175 4.36 -9.75 16.95
C GLU A 175 5.21 -8.49 17.12
N SER A 176 6.47 -8.51 16.67
CA SER A 176 7.34 -7.34 16.67
C SER A 176 6.81 -6.24 15.76
N MET A 177 6.39 -6.57 14.54
CA MET A 177 5.79 -5.61 13.61
C MET A 177 4.48 -5.04 14.15
N GLN A 178 3.63 -5.89 14.76
CA GLN A 178 2.38 -5.44 15.38
C GLN A 178 2.65 -4.41 16.48
N LYS A 179 3.57 -4.70 17.41
CA LYS A 179 3.98 -3.75 18.46
C LYS A 179 4.48 -2.43 17.87
N ARG A 180 5.21 -2.47 16.76
CA ARG A 180 5.70 -1.26 16.09
C ARG A 180 4.57 -0.45 15.44
N VAL A 181 3.60 -1.12 14.83
CA VAL A 181 2.39 -0.48 14.26
C VAL A 181 1.58 0.19 15.38
N ASP A 182 1.35 -0.51 16.48
CA ASP A 182 0.61 0.02 17.63
C ASP A 182 1.33 1.24 18.25
N GLY A 183 2.67 1.16 18.36
CA GLY A 183 3.51 2.26 18.82
C GLY A 183 3.49 3.48 17.91
N LEU A 184 3.58 3.29 16.59
CA LEU A 184 3.49 4.38 15.61
C LEU A 184 2.11 5.01 15.59
N THR A 185 1.05 4.21 15.72
CA THR A 185 -0.33 4.71 15.80
C THR A 185 -0.52 5.61 17.01
N THR A 186 -0.05 5.16 18.17
CA THR A 186 -0.09 5.95 19.42
C THR A 186 0.69 7.25 19.28
N SER A 187 1.89 7.22 18.69
CA SER A 187 2.71 8.42 18.46
C SER A 187 2.04 9.39 17.49
N LEU A 188 1.40 8.89 16.43
CA LEU A 188 0.67 9.72 15.48
C LEU A 188 -0.53 10.41 16.15
N ASP A 189 -1.27 9.69 16.98
CA ASP A 189 -2.39 10.25 17.74
C ASP A 189 -1.91 11.31 18.74
N GLU A 190 -0.77 11.08 19.40
CA GLU A 190 -0.16 12.07 20.30
C GLU A 190 0.26 13.34 19.55
N VAL A 191 0.96 13.20 18.42
CA VAL A 191 1.38 14.33 17.58
C VAL A 191 0.17 15.08 17.04
N ARG A 192 -0.86 14.37 16.58
CA ARG A 192 -2.11 14.98 16.12
C ARG A 192 -2.81 15.72 17.24
N GLY A 193 -2.82 15.17 18.45
CA GLY A 193 -3.34 15.81 19.66
C GLY A 193 -2.59 17.11 19.96
N ARG A 194 -1.27 17.05 20.01
CA ARG A 194 -0.40 18.24 20.23
C ARG A 194 -0.60 19.30 19.16
N LEU A 195 -0.69 18.91 17.90
CA LEU A 195 -0.93 19.82 16.78
C LEU A 195 -2.30 20.49 16.89
N THR A 196 -3.33 19.75 17.28
CA THR A 196 -4.68 20.28 17.51
C THR A 196 -4.69 21.30 18.65
N THR A 197 -4.02 20.98 19.77
CA THR A 197 -3.85 21.92 20.89
C THR A 197 -3.12 23.18 20.43
N PHE A 198 -2.05 23.04 19.65
CA PHE A 198 -1.30 24.18 19.11
C PHE A 198 -2.17 25.08 18.21
N HIS A 199 -2.94 24.50 17.29
CA HIS A 199 -3.87 25.24 16.43
C HIS A 199 -4.95 25.98 17.23
N SER A 200 -5.30 25.50 18.44
CA SER A 200 -6.29 26.18 19.29
C SER A 200 -5.81 27.54 19.84
N PHE A 201 -4.48 27.75 19.87
CA PHE A 201 -3.85 28.98 20.37
C PHE A 201 -3.63 30.06 19.30
N VAL A 202 -3.94 29.78 18.04
CA VAL A 202 -3.75 30.72 16.93
C VAL A 202 -5.08 31.07 16.27
N VAL A 203 -5.15 32.27 15.71
CA VAL A 203 -6.17 32.62 14.72
C VAL A 203 -5.75 32.06 13.36
N LYS A 204 -6.70 31.52 12.61
CA LYS A 204 -6.44 31.15 11.22
C LYS A 204 -6.27 32.44 10.41
N LEU A 205 -5.12 32.60 9.77
CA LEU A 205 -4.86 33.68 8.83
C LEU A 205 -5.17 33.18 7.41
N ASP A 206 -5.82 34.03 6.62
CA ASP A 206 -6.21 33.69 5.25
C ASP A 206 -5.31 34.41 4.25
N ASN A 207 -4.97 33.75 3.15
CA ASN A 207 -4.17 34.36 2.08
C ASN A 207 -4.90 35.58 1.49
N PHE A 208 -4.16 36.67 1.25
CA PHE A 208 -4.68 37.92 0.68
C PHE A 208 -5.44 37.69 -0.62
N GLU A 209 -4.93 36.85 -1.53
CA GLU A 209 -5.56 36.60 -2.82
C GLU A 209 -6.97 36.05 -2.67
N ALA A 210 -7.17 35.16 -1.69
CA ALA A 210 -8.49 34.58 -1.41
C ALA A 210 -9.49 35.59 -0.85
N ARG A 211 -9.02 36.71 -0.27
CA ARG A 211 -9.85 37.75 0.37
C ARG A 211 -9.72 39.12 -0.29
N ARG A 212 -9.08 39.22 -1.46
CA ARG A 212 -8.76 40.48 -2.16
C ARG A 212 -9.98 41.42 -2.28
N GLY A 213 -11.12 40.88 -2.70
CA GLY A 213 -12.36 41.65 -2.83
C GLY A 213 -12.87 42.21 -1.50
N GLU A 214 -12.88 41.41 -0.45
CA GLU A 214 -13.33 41.82 0.89
C GLU A 214 -12.41 42.88 1.50
N VAL A 215 -11.09 42.72 1.30
CA VAL A 215 -10.08 43.69 1.73
C VAL A 215 -10.25 45.02 0.99
N GLY A 216 -10.46 44.97 -0.33
CA GLY A 216 -10.77 46.13 -1.15
C GLY A 216 -12.01 46.87 -0.64
N ASP A 217 -13.11 46.15 -0.44
CA ASP A 217 -14.37 46.70 0.08
C ASP A 217 -14.22 47.33 1.48
N ALA A 218 -13.41 46.72 2.35
CA ALA A 218 -13.11 47.24 3.68
C ALA A 218 -12.36 48.58 3.61
N LEU A 219 -11.30 48.66 2.79
CA LEU A 219 -10.51 49.89 2.60
C LEU A 219 -11.35 51.01 1.95
N ASP A 220 -12.13 50.65 0.93
CA ASP A 220 -13.07 51.55 0.27
C ASP A 220 -14.11 52.11 1.25
N SER A 221 -14.66 51.26 2.13
CA SER A 221 -15.62 51.66 3.15
C SER A 221 -15.01 52.66 4.14
N ILE A 222 -13.78 52.40 4.60
CA ILE A 222 -13.05 53.30 5.51
C ILE A 222 -12.85 54.68 4.85
N LEU A 223 -12.39 54.70 3.59
CA LEU A 223 -12.18 55.93 2.83
C LEU A 223 -13.49 56.70 2.60
N ARG A 224 -14.54 56.02 2.11
CA ARG A 224 -15.84 56.67 1.81
C ARG A 224 -16.46 57.28 3.06
N ASN A 225 -16.42 56.57 4.19
CA ASN A 225 -16.96 57.07 5.45
C ASN A 225 -16.14 58.27 5.97
N ALA A 226 -14.81 58.21 5.87
CA ALA A 226 -13.93 59.32 6.22
C ALA A 226 -14.19 60.56 5.36
N LEU A 227 -14.25 60.39 4.03
CA LEU A 227 -14.47 61.49 3.09
C LEU A 227 -15.85 62.13 3.32
N SER A 228 -16.91 61.32 3.38
CA SER A 228 -18.28 61.79 3.64
C SER A 228 -18.39 62.55 4.97
N PHE A 229 -17.73 62.05 6.02
CA PHE A 229 -17.68 62.72 7.31
C PHE A 229 -16.99 64.10 7.22
N VAL A 230 -15.81 64.16 6.60
CA VAL A 230 -15.05 65.42 6.52
C VAL A 230 -15.77 66.44 5.63
N GLU A 231 -16.33 66.01 4.49
CA GLU A 231 -17.11 66.86 3.59
C GLU A 231 -18.33 67.47 4.29
N SER A 232 -19.10 66.66 5.02
CA SER A 232 -20.28 67.13 5.75
C SER A 232 -19.95 67.99 6.98
N SER A 233 -18.77 67.81 7.58
CA SER A 233 -18.38 68.53 8.80
C SER A 233 -17.69 69.86 8.52
N ILE A 234 -16.71 69.88 7.62
CA ILE A 234 -15.86 71.06 7.36
C ILE A 234 -15.73 71.42 5.87
N GLY A 235 -16.28 70.60 4.97
CA GLY A 235 -16.45 70.93 3.54
C GLY A 235 -17.62 71.86 3.25
N ILE A 236 -18.42 72.21 4.26
CA ILE A 236 -19.57 73.11 4.15
C ILE A 236 -19.16 74.58 4.24
N ALA A 237 -20.12 75.50 4.11
CA ALA A 237 -19.89 76.92 4.41
C ALA A 237 -19.76 77.11 5.93
N LEU A 238 -18.68 77.75 6.38
CA LEU A 238 -18.47 78.10 7.79
C LEU A 238 -19.01 79.50 8.10
N ASP A 239 -19.35 79.73 9.35
CA ASP A 239 -19.77 81.05 9.85
C ASP A 239 -18.63 82.06 9.78
N GLU A 240 -18.98 83.34 9.56
CA GLU A 240 -18.01 84.43 9.44
C GLU A 240 -17.12 84.58 10.69
N VAL A 241 -17.64 84.23 11.86
CA VAL A 241 -16.90 84.20 13.13
C VAL A 241 -15.71 83.23 13.05
N CYS A 242 -15.92 82.03 12.51
CA CYS A 242 -14.85 81.04 12.30
C CYS A 242 -13.87 81.49 11.20
N LEU A 243 -14.36 82.17 10.15
CA LEU A 243 -13.50 82.65 9.05
C LEU A 243 -12.58 83.80 9.47
N THR A 244 -12.96 84.58 10.48
CA THR A 244 -12.20 85.74 10.95
C THR A 244 -11.21 85.41 12.09
N ASP A 245 -11.33 84.24 12.72
CA ASP A 245 -10.43 83.81 13.81
C ASP A 245 -9.04 83.39 13.30
N ILE A 246 -8.11 84.33 13.33
CA ILE A 246 -6.72 84.12 12.86
C ILE A 246 -6.00 83.01 13.65
N ALA A 247 -6.32 82.84 14.94
CA ALA A 247 -5.63 81.88 15.80
C ALA A 247 -6.03 80.44 15.43
N VAL A 248 -7.32 80.19 15.18
CA VAL A 248 -7.84 78.89 14.72
C VAL A 248 -7.16 78.46 13.42
N TRP A 249 -7.15 79.35 12.42
CA TRP A 249 -6.50 79.06 11.14
C TRP A 249 -4.98 78.96 11.25
N GLY A 250 -4.37 79.67 12.21
CA GLY A 250 -2.95 79.54 12.53
C GLY A 250 -2.61 78.16 13.06
N ARG A 251 -3.38 77.65 14.04
CA ARG A 251 -3.22 76.30 14.60
C ARG A 251 -3.40 75.22 13.53
N LEU A 252 -4.48 75.28 12.76
CA LEU A 252 -4.77 74.27 11.73
C LEU A 252 -3.67 74.22 10.65
N ARG A 253 -3.23 75.38 10.14
CA ARG A 253 -2.15 75.43 9.14
C ARG A 253 -0.81 74.91 9.68
N ASN A 254 -0.55 75.10 10.96
CA ASN A 254 0.67 74.64 11.63
C ASN A 254 0.56 73.20 12.16
N HIS A 255 -0.58 72.53 12.01
CA HIS A 255 -0.77 71.17 12.49
C HIS A 255 0.28 70.23 11.89
N ALA A 256 0.77 69.27 12.69
CA ALA A 256 1.89 68.39 12.33
C ALA A 256 1.65 67.60 11.02
N SER A 257 0.39 67.26 10.71
CA SER A 257 0.01 66.56 9.47
C SER A 257 -0.12 67.47 8.23
N ILE A 258 -0.19 68.80 8.43
CA ILE A 258 -0.48 69.80 7.37
C ILE A 258 0.75 70.63 7.01
N GLN A 259 1.49 71.12 8.02
CA GLN A 259 2.76 71.83 7.88
C GLN A 259 2.75 72.98 6.84
N ARG A 260 1.61 73.65 6.68
CA ARG A 260 1.35 74.71 5.67
C ARG A 260 1.49 74.28 4.20
N ILE A 261 1.65 72.98 3.93
CA ILE A 261 1.74 72.45 2.57
C ILE A 261 0.39 72.57 1.86
N ILE A 262 -0.70 72.22 2.56
CA ILE A 262 -2.06 72.42 2.03
C ILE A 262 -2.45 73.89 2.20
N PRO A 263 -2.80 74.61 1.10
CA PRO A 263 -3.22 76.00 1.16
C PRO A 263 -4.61 76.10 1.78
N LEU A 264 -4.72 76.72 2.96
CA LEU A 264 -5.98 76.84 3.70
C LEU A 264 -6.46 78.31 3.79
N PRO A 265 -7.10 78.87 2.75
CA PRO A 265 -7.75 80.17 2.84
C PRO A 265 -8.89 80.15 3.86
N ALA A 266 -8.97 81.21 4.67
CA ALA A 266 -10.06 81.39 5.61
C ALA A 266 -11.31 81.94 4.90
N SER A 267 -11.95 81.13 4.05
CA SER A 267 -13.09 81.54 3.23
C SER A 267 -14.08 80.40 2.96
N ASN A 268 -15.18 80.74 2.28
CA ASN A 268 -16.16 79.78 1.77
C ASN A 268 -16.10 79.61 0.25
N SER A 269 -14.99 80.00 -0.39
CA SER A 269 -14.77 79.72 -1.81
C SER A 269 -14.76 78.19 -2.06
N PRO A 270 -15.14 77.73 -3.27
CA PRO A 270 -15.07 76.30 -3.60
C PRO A 270 -13.68 75.70 -3.34
N ALA A 271 -12.62 76.40 -3.75
CA ALA A 271 -11.24 76.00 -3.50
C ALA A 271 -10.91 75.92 -2.00
N ALA A 272 -11.34 76.89 -1.19
CA ALA A 272 -11.11 76.85 0.25
C ALA A 272 -11.82 75.66 0.93
N LYS A 273 -13.05 75.34 0.50
CA LYS A 273 -13.79 74.16 0.98
C LYS A 273 -13.08 72.87 0.63
N GLN A 274 -12.63 72.72 -0.62
CA GLN A 274 -11.87 71.54 -1.06
C GLN A 274 -10.58 71.35 -0.25
N MET A 275 -9.84 72.43 0.00
CA MET A 275 -8.61 72.37 0.80
C MET A 275 -8.89 72.06 2.28
N ARG A 276 -10.01 72.52 2.85
CA ARG A 276 -10.45 72.09 4.19
C ARG A 276 -10.72 70.59 4.23
N VAL A 277 -11.39 70.04 3.21
CA VAL A 277 -11.64 68.60 3.12
C VAL A 277 -10.34 67.82 3.04
N ALA A 278 -9.42 68.26 2.17
CA ALA A 278 -8.09 67.67 2.05
C ALA A 278 -7.33 67.66 3.38
N ALA A 279 -7.34 68.78 4.11
CA ALA A 279 -6.67 68.89 5.40
C ALA A 279 -7.33 68.00 6.47
N GLY A 280 -8.66 67.97 6.54
CA GLY A 280 -9.38 67.09 7.47
C GLY A 280 -9.10 65.61 7.19
N LEU A 281 -9.13 65.21 5.91
CA LEU A 281 -8.84 63.84 5.51
C LEU A 281 -7.39 63.44 5.82
N ARG A 282 -6.42 64.35 5.61
CA ARG A 282 -5.02 64.13 5.97
C ARG A 282 -4.83 63.96 7.48
N ILE A 283 -5.46 64.79 8.30
CA ILE A 283 -5.38 64.67 9.76
C ILE A 283 -6.00 63.35 10.21
N TYR A 284 -7.16 63.01 9.64
CA TYR A 284 -7.86 61.76 9.96
C TYR A 284 -7.07 60.51 9.56
N SER A 285 -6.53 60.47 8.35
CA SER A 285 -5.76 59.32 7.86
C SER A 285 -4.46 59.10 8.63
N MET A 286 -3.80 60.17 9.08
CA MET A 286 -2.64 60.07 9.97
C MET A 286 -3.03 59.49 11.35
N ALA A 287 -4.14 59.97 11.94
CA ALA A 287 -4.62 59.42 13.21
C ALA A 287 -5.04 57.94 13.07
N LEU A 288 -5.63 57.53 11.94
CA LEU A 288 -5.91 56.12 11.65
C LEU A 288 -4.62 55.31 11.51
N ALA A 289 -3.59 55.83 10.84
CA ALA A 289 -2.30 55.15 10.75
C ALA A 289 -1.66 54.96 12.13
N ASP A 290 -1.74 55.96 12.99
CA ASP A 290 -1.18 55.92 14.33
C ASP A 290 -1.92 54.92 15.23
N HIS A 291 -3.25 54.79 15.11
CA HIS A 291 -4.05 54.07 16.12
C HIS A 291 -4.82 52.86 15.61
N VAL A 292 -5.15 52.78 14.32
CA VAL A 292 -6.06 51.78 13.76
C VAL A 292 -5.35 50.82 12.80
N PHE A 293 -4.53 51.34 11.86
CA PHE A 293 -3.85 50.54 10.83
C PHE A 293 -2.65 49.78 11.40
N ARG A 294 -2.95 48.80 12.25
CA ARG A 294 -2.01 48.01 13.05
C ARG A 294 -2.28 46.53 12.90
N SER A 295 -1.28 45.70 13.14
CA SER A 295 -1.37 44.25 13.12
C SER A 295 -2.13 43.66 14.31
N THR A 296 -2.13 44.32 15.48
CA THR A 296 -2.86 43.83 16.66
C THR A 296 -3.44 44.93 17.55
N ASN A 297 -4.51 44.60 18.28
CA ASN A 297 -5.13 45.46 19.29
C ASN A 297 -4.77 45.08 20.73
N LEU A 298 -3.75 44.23 20.94
CA LEU A 298 -3.41 43.71 22.28
C LEU A 298 -2.92 44.78 23.26
N THR A 299 -2.12 45.73 22.80
CA THR A 299 -1.61 46.87 23.57
C THR A 299 -2.09 48.19 22.98
N GLN A 300 -1.88 49.29 23.73
CA GLN A 300 -2.11 50.64 23.24
C GLN A 300 -0.85 51.22 22.56
N ASN A 301 0.35 50.86 23.04
CA ASN A 301 1.64 51.31 22.49
C ASN A 301 1.95 50.68 21.11
N SER A 302 2.91 51.24 20.38
CA SER A 302 3.42 50.71 19.09
C SER A 302 4.48 49.62 19.23
N ASP A 303 4.96 49.31 20.43
CA ASP A 303 6.09 48.40 20.64
C ASP A 303 5.96 47.04 19.92
N PHE A 304 4.75 46.45 19.88
CA PHE A 304 4.51 45.20 19.14
C PHE A 304 4.52 45.36 17.61
N GLU A 305 4.11 46.52 17.10
CA GLU A 305 4.12 46.78 15.66
C GLU A 305 5.54 46.91 15.13
N ASP A 306 6.44 47.49 15.92
CA ASP A 306 7.86 47.61 15.58
C ASP A 306 8.51 46.22 15.60
N VAL A 307 8.29 45.42 16.65
CA VAL A 307 8.79 44.03 16.72
C VAL A 307 8.25 43.16 15.59
N LEU A 308 6.97 43.26 15.25
CA LEU A 308 6.39 42.49 14.14
C LEU A 308 6.97 42.92 12.79
N ARG A 309 7.32 44.20 12.61
CA ARG A 309 7.96 44.69 11.38
C ARG A 309 9.40 44.21 11.24
N ASP A 310 10.15 44.20 12.34
CA ASP A 310 11.50 43.64 12.36
C ASP A 310 11.45 42.14 12.05
N LEU A 311 10.53 41.41 12.68
CA LEU A 311 10.29 39.98 12.39
C LEU A 311 9.86 39.72 10.95
N GLU A 312 9.04 40.58 10.35
CA GLU A 312 8.65 40.45 8.93
C GLU A 312 9.88 40.44 8.02
N THR A 313 10.92 41.21 8.36
CA THR A 313 12.15 41.32 7.58
C THR A 313 13.12 40.17 7.88
N GLU A 314 13.21 39.74 9.14
CA GLU A 314 14.16 38.70 9.59
C GLU A 314 13.65 37.27 9.35
N ASP A 315 12.38 37.01 9.67
CA ASP A 315 11.72 35.71 9.57
C ASP A 315 10.19 35.90 9.36
N PRO A 316 9.74 36.03 8.09
CA PRO A 316 8.34 36.25 7.77
C PRO A 316 7.38 35.20 8.33
N LEU A 317 7.82 33.93 8.43
CA LEU A 317 6.99 32.85 8.97
C LEU A 317 6.80 33.02 10.49
N HIS A 318 7.83 33.49 11.18
CA HIS A 318 7.75 33.78 12.60
C HIS A 318 6.89 35.02 12.90
N GLU A 319 6.91 36.06 12.03
CA GLU A 319 5.96 37.17 12.11
C GLU A 319 4.52 36.67 12.05
N VAL A 320 4.21 35.91 10.99
CA VAL A 320 2.87 35.37 10.73
C VAL A 320 2.36 34.58 11.93
N PHE A 321 3.20 33.68 12.45
CA PHE A 321 2.85 32.87 13.61
C PHE A 321 2.64 33.73 14.86
N THR A 322 3.55 34.67 15.14
CA THR A 322 3.47 35.56 16.30
C THR A 322 2.20 36.39 16.24
N ARG A 323 1.89 37.00 15.09
CA ARG A 323 0.68 37.79 14.90
C ARG A 323 -0.58 36.94 15.05
N ALA A 324 -0.61 35.72 14.50
CA ALA A 324 -1.74 34.79 14.67
C ALA A 324 -2.00 34.45 16.14
N VAL A 325 -0.95 34.27 16.94
CA VAL A 325 -1.05 34.09 18.41
C VAL A 325 -1.55 35.38 19.07
N LEU A 326 -0.94 36.53 18.77
CA LEU A 326 -1.30 37.82 19.36
C LEU A 326 -2.77 38.18 19.11
N LEU A 327 -3.31 37.88 17.93
CA LEU A 327 -4.73 38.06 17.60
C LEU A 327 -5.67 37.13 18.38
N LYS A 328 -5.19 35.98 18.83
CA LYS A 328 -5.98 35.04 19.65
C LYS A 328 -6.00 35.45 21.14
N ILE A 329 -4.93 36.07 21.61
CA ILE A 329 -4.74 36.39 23.04
C ILE A 329 -5.78 37.44 23.50
N GLN A 330 -6.44 37.14 24.63
CA GLN A 330 -7.36 38.04 25.34
C GLN A 330 -8.35 38.81 24.43
N PRO A 331 -9.27 38.14 23.71
CA PRO A 331 -10.20 38.80 22.77
C PRO A 331 -11.00 39.95 23.40
N ALA A 332 -11.43 39.79 24.66
CA ALA A 332 -12.14 40.84 25.39
C ALA A 332 -11.27 42.08 25.71
N ARG A 333 -9.96 41.92 25.84
CA ARG A 333 -9.04 43.05 25.98
C ARG A 333 -8.83 43.74 24.63
N GLN A 334 -8.66 42.98 23.56
CA GLN A 334 -8.52 43.53 22.21
C GLN A 334 -9.77 44.32 21.79
N ALA A 335 -10.96 43.81 22.09
CA ALA A 335 -12.21 44.53 21.85
C ALA A 335 -12.26 45.89 22.57
N ARG A 336 -11.89 45.93 23.87
CA ARG A 336 -11.81 47.17 24.65
C ARG A 336 -10.75 48.15 24.13
N ASN A 337 -9.57 47.64 23.77
CA ASN A 337 -8.49 48.48 23.23
C ASN A 337 -8.87 49.06 21.87
N ARG A 338 -9.58 48.31 21.03
CA ARG A 338 -10.09 48.79 19.74
C ARG A 338 -11.08 49.96 19.92
N GLU A 339 -11.99 49.89 20.90
CA GLU A 339 -12.87 51.01 21.24
C GLU A 339 -12.07 52.21 21.76
N ALA A 340 -11.08 51.98 22.63
CA ALA A 340 -10.20 53.03 23.11
C ALA A 340 -9.42 53.70 21.96
N ARG A 341 -8.94 52.94 20.98
CA ARG A 341 -8.27 53.45 19.77
C ARG A 341 -9.19 54.30 18.91
N ALA A 342 -10.42 53.85 18.66
CA ALA A 342 -11.43 54.65 17.96
C ALA A 342 -11.67 56.00 18.67
N LYS A 343 -11.69 55.99 20.00
CA LYS A 343 -11.78 57.21 20.80
C LYS A 343 -10.54 58.09 20.69
N MET A 344 -9.33 57.52 20.70
CA MET A 344 -8.08 58.29 20.52
C MET A 344 -8.04 59.00 19.16
N VAL A 345 -8.44 58.31 18.08
CA VAL A 345 -8.58 58.93 16.75
C VAL A 345 -9.58 60.08 16.79
N ALA A 346 -10.76 59.84 17.36
CA ALA A 346 -11.82 60.84 17.45
C ALA A 346 -11.37 62.07 18.25
N ASP A 347 -10.72 61.89 19.40
CA ASP A 347 -10.21 62.98 20.23
C ASP A 347 -9.10 63.77 19.51
N GLN A 348 -8.11 63.08 18.91
CA GLN A 348 -7.01 63.71 18.17
C GLN A 348 -7.51 64.55 16.99
N VAL A 349 -8.49 64.04 16.24
CA VAL A 349 -9.04 64.74 15.08
C VAL A 349 -9.96 65.86 15.52
N PHE A 350 -10.79 65.63 16.54
CA PHE A 350 -11.65 66.65 17.13
C PHE A 350 -10.84 67.84 17.60
N ASP A 351 -9.75 67.64 18.33
CA ASP A 351 -8.88 68.72 18.81
C ASP A 351 -8.32 69.59 17.68
N ALA A 352 -8.10 69.00 16.50
CA ALA A 352 -7.59 69.72 15.34
C ALA A 352 -8.66 70.54 14.60
N ILE A 353 -9.91 70.08 14.56
CA ILE A 353 -10.96 70.67 13.69
C ILE A 353 -12.16 71.27 14.45
N ALA A 354 -12.30 71.04 15.75
CA ALA A 354 -13.48 71.43 16.52
C ALA A 354 -13.76 72.93 16.45
N ASP A 355 -12.73 73.77 16.37
CA ASP A 355 -12.89 75.22 16.31
C ASP A 355 -13.38 75.76 14.95
N LEU A 356 -13.40 74.90 13.93
CA LEU A 356 -14.04 75.22 12.65
C LEU A 356 -15.56 74.99 12.69
N VAL A 357 -16.07 74.37 13.74
CA VAL A 357 -17.48 73.96 13.87
C VAL A 357 -18.14 74.78 14.97
N PRO A 358 -19.40 75.23 14.79
CA PRO A 358 -20.14 75.96 15.83
C PRO A 358 -20.23 75.19 17.14
N SER A 359 -20.16 75.90 18.27
CA SER A 359 -20.21 75.28 19.61
C SER A 359 -21.41 74.36 19.84
N SER A 360 -22.56 74.67 19.22
CA SER A 360 -23.79 73.85 19.29
C SER A 360 -23.67 72.49 18.58
N GLN A 361 -22.72 72.32 17.66
CA GLN A 361 -22.51 71.10 16.89
C GLN A 361 -21.28 70.30 17.35
N LYS A 362 -20.47 70.84 18.27
CA LYS A 362 -19.23 70.19 18.73
C LYS A 362 -19.47 68.79 19.32
N GLU A 363 -20.52 68.60 20.12
CA GLU A 363 -20.82 67.29 20.71
C GLU A 363 -21.26 66.27 19.62
N THR A 364 -22.10 66.72 18.69
CA THR A 364 -22.52 65.91 17.54
C THR A 364 -21.33 65.52 16.66
N LEU A 365 -20.41 66.45 16.41
CA LEU A 365 -19.17 66.21 15.67
C LEU A 365 -18.33 65.13 16.36
N LYS A 366 -18.13 65.25 17.68
CA LYS A 366 -17.36 64.30 18.48
C LYS A 366 -17.98 62.90 18.46
N ALA A 367 -19.30 62.80 18.64
CA ALA A 367 -20.02 61.54 18.59
C ALA A 367 -19.92 60.88 17.20
N ARG A 368 -20.05 61.67 16.11
CA ARG A 368 -19.89 61.17 14.74
C ARG A 368 -18.47 60.73 14.43
N LEU A 369 -17.45 61.48 14.87
CA LEU A 369 -16.04 61.10 14.75
C LEU A 369 -15.77 59.76 15.40
N TYR A 370 -16.27 59.56 16.63
CA TYR A 370 -16.15 58.30 17.32
C TYR A 370 -16.81 57.15 16.55
N GLN A 371 -18.03 57.37 16.05
CA GLN A 371 -18.75 56.37 15.27
C GLN A 371 -17.98 55.95 14.01
N VAL A 372 -17.55 56.91 13.18
CA VAL A 372 -16.82 56.63 11.94
C VAL A 372 -15.47 55.96 12.22
N SER A 373 -14.79 56.34 13.31
CA SER A 373 -13.53 55.70 13.72
C SER A 373 -13.73 54.27 14.22
N LEU A 374 -14.84 53.99 14.90
CA LEU A 374 -15.19 52.63 15.32
C LEU A 374 -15.55 51.75 14.13
N GLU A 375 -16.27 52.29 13.15
CA GLU A 375 -16.54 51.60 11.88
C GLU A 375 -15.24 51.27 11.15
N ALA A 376 -14.27 52.20 11.11
CA ALA A 376 -12.96 51.95 10.52
C ALA A 376 -12.17 50.85 11.26
N CYS A 377 -12.18 50.87 12.59
CA CYS A 377 -11.62 49.80 13.41
C CYS A 377 -12.23 48.43 13.10
N ASN A 378 -13.54 48.37 12.85
CA ASN A 378 -14.23 47.11 12.55
C ASN A 378 -13.91 46.60 11.15
N ALA A 379 -13.87 47.49 10.15
CA ALA A 379 -13.46 47.14 8.79
C ALA A 379 -12.01 46.63 8.76
N TRP A 380 -11.12 47.23 9.56
CA TRP A 380 -9.70 46.83 9.64
C TRP A 380 -9.48 45.42 10.22
N LEU A 381 -10.45 44.85 10.96
CA LEU A 381 -10.30 43.48 11.50
C LEU A 381 -10.12 42.41 10.43
N VAL A 382 -10.75 42.60 9.27
CA VAL A 382 -10.60 41.71 8.10
C VAL A 382 -9.13 41.66 7.67
N ILE A 383 -8.51 42.84 7.64
CA ILE A 383 -7.13 43.04 7.18
C ILE A 383 -6.13 42.46 8.19
N GLN A 384 -6.42 42.57 9.50
CA GLN A 384 -5.59 41.96 10.54
C GLN A 384 -5.51 40.43 10.43
N GLN A 385 -6.51 39.78 9.83
CA GLN A 385 -6.61 38.31 9.70
C GLN A 385 -5.98 37.77 8.41
N LEU A 386 -5.26 38.60 7.65
CA LEU A 386 -4.57 38.15 6.45
C LEU A 386 -3.26 37.45 6.78
N LEU A 387 -2.84 36.53 5.93
CA LEU A 387 -1.53 35.90 6.02
C LEU A 387 -0.45 36.95 5.75
N GLU A 388 -0.59 37.71 4.67
CA GLU A 388 0.31 38.78 4.28
C GLU A 388 -0.11 40.11 4.92
N PRO A 389 0.79 40.85 5.59
CA PRO A 389 0.44 42.09 6.26
C PRO A 389 0.20 43.22 5.24
N VAL A 390 -0.90 43.95 5.42
CA VAL A 390 -1.21 45.13 4.59
C VAL A 390 -0.72 46.40 5.29
N ARG A 391 0.03 47.24 4.57
CA ARG A 391 0.70 48.43 5.11
C ARG A 391 0.18 49.72 4.49
N PRO A 392 -0.17 50.76 5.29
CA PRO A 392 -0.41 52.09 4.78
C PRO A 392 0.90 52.81 4.45
N VAL A 393 1.01 53.33 3.23
CA VAL A 393 2.18 54.06 2.73
C VAL A 393 1.77 55.49 2.39
N PHE A 394 2.54 56.46 2.89
CA PHE A 394 2.34 57.89 2.63
C PHE A 394 3.43 58.51 1.76
N SER A 395 4.40 57.70 1.32
CA SER A 395 5.51 58.15 0.48
C SER A 395 5.23 57.86 -1.00
N VAL A 396 5.46 58.87 -1.83
CA VAL A 396 5.17 58.81 -3.26
C VAL A 396 6.38 58.26 -4.00
N HIS A 397 6.45 56.94 -4.15
CA HIS A 397 7.50 56.27 -4.91
C HIS A 397 7.05 55.84 -6.31
N MET A 398 5.78 55.45 -6.44
CA MET A 398 5.17 54.94 -7.68
C MET A 398 3.99 55.83 -8.07
N PRO A 399 4.12 56.71 -9.07
CA PRO A 399 3.08 57.70 -9.42
C PRO A 399 1.73 57.11 -9.84
N GLU A 400 1.71 55.90 -10.41
CA GLU A 400 0.53 55.14 -10.84
C GLU A 400 -0.40 54.72 -9.69
N ASP A 401 0.13 54.67 -8.47
CA ASP A 401 -0.60 54.22 -7.27
C ASP A 401 -1.43 55.34 -6.63
N TRP A 402 -1.29 56.56 -7.14
CA TRP A 402 -1.93 57.76 -6.61
C TRP A 402 -3.00 58.28 -7.55
N VAL A 403 -4.12 58.68 -6.96
CA VAL A 403 -5.22 59.34 -7.68
C VAL A 403 -5.54 60.70 -7.04
N PRO A 404 -5.94 61.72 -7.83
CA PRO A 404 -6.29 63.01 -7.27
C PRO A 404 -7.50 62.87 -6.35
N LEU A 405 -7.57 63.66 -5.28
CA LEU A 405 -8.74 63.68 -4.41
C LEU A 405 -9.97 64.08 -5.24
N PRO A 406 -11.10 63.35 -5.17
CA PRO A 406 -12.31 63.70 -5.88
C PRO A 406 -12.75 65.14 -5.56
N SER A 407 -13.04 65.93 -6.59
CA SER A 407 -13.65 67.26 -6.43
C SER A 407 -15.16 67.13 -6.49
N SER A 408 -15.87 67.47 -5.42
CA SER A 408 -17.33 67.61 -5.40
C SER A 408 -17.82 68.86 -6.16
N VAL A 409 -16.91 69.68 -6.69
CA VAL A 409 -17.21 70.85 -7.53
C VAL A 409 -16.88 70.52 -8.99
N PRO A 410 -17.84 70.61 -9.94
CA PRO A 410 -17.55 70.41 -11.35
C PRO A 410 -16.56 71.47 -11.82
N GLN A 411 -15.34 71.04 -12.16
CA GLN A 411 -14.37 71.91 -12.81
C GLN A 411 -14.98 72.38 -14.14
N ARG A 412 -15.18 73.70 -14.28
CA ARG A 412 -15.38 74.29 -15.60
C ARG A 412 -14.09 74.07 -16.37
N ASN A 413 -14.09 73.08 -17.26
CA ASN A 413 -13.02 72.86 -18.22
C ASN A 413 -12.73 74.19 -18.93
N SER A 414 -11.59 74.79 -18.59
CA SER A 414 -11.11 76.02 -19.22
C SER A 414 -10.41 75.65 -20.52
N LYS A 415 -11.21 75.25 -21.51
CA LYS A 415 -10.86 75.31 -22.93
C LYS A 415 -11.97 76.07 -23.65
N ALA A 416 -12.04 77.38 -23.41
CA ALA A 416 -12.80 78.31 -24.24
C ALA A 416 -11.80 79.13 -25.06
N GLY A 417 -11.57 78.71 -26.30
CA GLY A 417 -11.05 79.61 -27.34
C GLY A 417 -12.15 80.61 -27.75
N PRO A 418 -11.79 81.80 -28.26
CA PRO A 418 -12.77 82.80 -28.62
C PRO A 418 -13.29 82.50 -30.03
N SER A 419 -14.60 82.34 -30.19
CA SER A 419 -15.25 82.67 -31.46
C SER A 419 -16.73 82.91 -31.25
N GLY A 420 -17.18 84.09 -31.67
CA GLY A 420 -18.60 84.43 -31.72
C GLY A 420 -19.30 83.79 -32.91
N VAL A 421 -20.61 83.63 -32.80
CA VAL A 421 -21.66 84.15 -33.70
C VAL A 421 -22.96 83.41 -33.36
N ALA A 422 -24.04 84.19 -33.33
CA ALA A 422 -25.41 83.80 -33.01
C ALA A 422 -25.98 82.66 -33.87
N ARG A 423 -26.79 81.79 -33.24
CA ARG A 423 -28.19 81.50 -33.61
C ARG A 423 -28.82 80.43 -32.70
N GLU A 424 -29.96 80.78 -32.12
CA GLU A 424 -31.06 79.86 -31.78
C GLU A 424 -31.85 79.51 -33.08
N PRO A 425 -32.82 78.56 -33.12
CA PRO A 425 -33.39 77.72 -32.03
C PRO A 425 -33.80 76.25 -32.38
N LEU A 426 -34.29 75.55 -31.34
CA LEU A 426 -35.45 74.60 -31.29
C LEU A 426 -35.31 73.08 -31.61
N ALA A 427 -35.83 72.30 -30.62
CA ALA A 427 -36.39 70.93 -30.65
C ALA A 427 -35.41 69.76 -30.91
N THR A 428 -35.44 68.60 -30.23
CA THR A 428 -36.62 67.79 -29.86
C THR A 428 -36.24 66.78 -28.77
N ARG A 429 -37.18 66.57 -27.85
CA ARG A 429 -37.26 65.48 -26.85
C ARG A 429 -37.45 64.12 -27.54
N VAL A 430 -36.61 63.14 -27.24
CA VAL A 430 -36.99 61.71 -27.17
C VAL A 430 -36.16 61.02 -26.09
N GLU A 431 -36.87 60.54 -25.07
CA GLU A 431 -36.41 59.59 -24.06
C GLU A 431 -36.10 58.23 -24.73
N ASN A 432 -34.97 57.61 -24.38
CA ASN A 432 -34.95 56.15 -24.28
C ASN A 432 -33.95 55.69 -23.23
N GLN A 433 -34.51 54.99 -22.25
CA GLN A 433 -33.82 54.33 -21.15
C GLN A 433 -33.04 53.12 -21.67
N GLY A 434 -31.78 53.05 -21.28
CA GLY A 434 -30.94 51.87 -21.31
C GLY A 434 -29.90 52.01 -20.22
N GLN A 435 -30.29 51.73 -18.97
CA GLN A 435 -29.35 51.63 -17.85
C GLN A 435 -28.44 50.43 -18.06
N GLN A 436 -27.32 50.64 -18.74
CA GLN A 436 -26.11 49.88 -18.49
C GLN A 436 -25.29 50.69 -17.50
N ILE A 437 -25.14 50.14 -16.29
CA ILE A 437 -24.17 50.59 -15.30
C ILE A 437 -22.79 50.26 -15.90
N GLN A 438 -22.28 51.18 -16.71
CA GLN A 438 -20.87 51.19 -17.09
C GLN A 438 -20.12 51.88 -15.96
N GLN A 439 -19.33 51.07 -15.24
CA GLN A 439 -18.19 51.57 -14.49
C GLN A 439 -17.37 52.50 -15.40
N PRO A 440 -17.06 53.75 -15.01
CA PRO A 440 -16.09 54.51 -15.76
C PRO A 440 -14.70 53.98 -15.43
N SER A 441 -14.20 53.03 -16.23
CA SER A 441 -12.76 52.85 -16.43
C SER A 441 -12.27 54.08 -17.20
N ALA A 442 -12.08 55.18 -16.48
CA ALA A 442 -11.25 56.28 -16.95
C ALA A 442 -9.82 55.92 -16.55
N GLU A 443 -9.06 55.35 -17.49
CA GLU A 443 -7.60 55.35 -17.46
C GLU A 443 -7.14 56.80 -17.30
N SER A 444 -6.96 57.19 -16.03
CA SER A 444 -6.45 58.49 -15.64
C SER A 444 -4.96 58.43 -15.90
N GLN A 445 -4.43 59.38 -16.69
CA GLN A 445 -2.99 59.47 -16.90
C GLN A 445 -2.25 59.46 -15.56
N PRO A 446 -1.11 58.75 -15.45
CA PRO A 446 -0.35 58.70 -14.21
C PRO A 446 0.02 60.12 -13.78
N ILE A 447 -0.19 60.43 -12.50
CA ILE A 447 0.10 61.75 -11.96
C ILE A 447 1.62 61.93 -11.94
N GLU A 448 2.14 63.04 -12.47
CA GLU A 448 3.56 63.34 -12.30
C GLU A 448 3.87 63.60 -10.83
N ILE A 449 4.92 62.98 -10.28
CA ILE A 449 5.33 63.13 -8.87
C ILE A 449 5.48 64.60 -8.50
N ASP A 450 6.01 65.42 -9.42
CA ASP A 450 6.19 66.86 -9.21
C ASP A 450 4.86 67.64 -9.10
N ASP A 451 3.75 67.13 -9.65
CA ASP A 451 2.42 67.72 -9.49
C ASP A 451 1.77 67.34 -8.16
N ILE A 452 2.32 66.38 -7.40
CA ILE A 452 1.79 66.01 -6.09
C ILE A 452 2.20 67.08 -5.07
N MET A 453 1.19 67.75 -4.50
CA MET A 453 1.40 68.73 -3.43
C MET A 453 1.44 68.04 -2.07
N GLN A 454 0.51 67.13 -1.79
CA GLN A 454 0.42 66.44 -0.50
C GLN A 454 -0.39 65.14 -0.61
N VAL A 455 0.10 64.06 0.00
CA VAL A 455 -0.70 62.84 0.24
C VAL A 455 -1.72 63.11 1.34
N VAL A 456 -2.99 62.83 1.07
CA VAL A 456 -4.12 63.00 2.00
C VAL A 456 -4.72 61.68 2.47
N TRP A 457 -4.56 60.62 1.69
CA TRP A 457 -4.96 59.25 2.04
C TRP A 457 -3.86 58.28 1.62
N PRO A 458 -3.46 57.31 2.46
CA PRO A 458 -2.38 56.40 2.13
C PRO A 458 -2.77 55.45 1.00
N ALA A 459 -1.77 55.02 0.23
CA ALA A 459 -1.87 53.80 -0.56
C ALA A 459 -1.65 52.59 0.36
N PHE A 460 -2.22 51.44 0.01
CA PHE A 460 -2.07 50.21 0.80
C PHE A 460 -1.38 49.15 -0.04
N TYR A 461 -0.37 48.51 0.54
CA TYR A 461 0.42 47.48 -0.12
C TYR A 461 0.49 46.21 0.71
N VAL A 462 0.75 45.11 0.03
CA VAL A 462 1.08 43.82 0.61
C VAL A 462 2.43 43.36 0.05
N THR A 463 3.25 42.74 0.88
CA THR A 463 4.55 42.20 0.45
C THR A 463 4.28 40.97 -0.44
N SER A 464 4.53 41.08 -1.76
CA SER A 464 4.19 39.99 -2.69
C SER A 464 5.19 38.85 -2.59
N SER A 465 4.69 37.62 -2.42
CA SER A 465 5.50 36.40 -2.49
C SER A 465 5.72 35.90 -3.92
N GLN A 466 5.08 36.52 -4.93
CA GLN A 466 5.05 36.01 -6.30
C GLN A 466 5.89 36.82 -7.30
N GLN A 467 6.31 38.02 -6.93
CA GLN A 467 7.03 38.92 -7.82
C GLN A 467 8.33 39.38 -7.15
N GLU A 468 9.44 38.92 -7.70
CA GLU A 468 10.78 39.34 -7.32
C GLU A 468 11.31 40.31 -8.39
N ASP A 469 11.94 41.40 -7.97
CA ASP A 469 12.65 42.31 -8.85
C ASP A 469 13.92 41.64 -9.42
N ASP A 470 14.58 42.29 -10.40
CA ASP A 470 15.84 41.82 -11.00
C ASP A 470 16.98 41.60 -9.98
N VAL A 471 16.83 42.09 -8.75
CA VAL A 471 17.78 41.96 -7.63
C VAL A 471 17.38 40.84 -6.65
N GLY A 472 16.22 40.21 -6.85
CA GLY A 472 15.66 39.17 -5.97
C GLY A 472 14.87 39.72 -4.77
N ASP A 473 14.60 41.02 -4.73
CA ASP A 473 13.78 41.66 -3.68
C ASP A 473 12.29 41.53 -4.02
N GLN A 474 11.46 41.30 -2.99
CA GLN A 474 10.01 41.18 -3.17
C GLN A 474 9.39 42.53 -3.53
N VAL A 475 8.61 42.56 -4.62
CA VAL A 475 7.90 43.77 -5.06
C VAL A 475 6.63 43.92 -4.23
N PRO A 476 6.41 45.07 -3.57
CA PRO A 476 5.14 45.34 -2.91
C PRO A 476 4.01 45.38 -3.94
N GLU A 477 2.97 44.60 -3.72
CA GLU A 477 1.77 44.62 -4.54
C GLU A 477 0.77 45.65 -4.02
N LEU A 478 0.25 46.50 -4.92
CA LEU A 478 -0.77 47.49 -4.57
C LEU A 478 -2.12 46.81 -4.26
N VAL A 479 -2.61 47.04 -3.05
CA VAL A 479 -3.93 46.59 -2.58
C VAL A 479 -5.00 47.65 -2.85
N HIS A 480 -4.68 48.91 -2.55
CA HIS A 480 -5.61 50.03 -2.69
C HIS A 480 -4.87 51.33 -2.97
N ARG A 481 -5.35 52.09 -3.96
CA ARG A 481 -4.75 53.36 -4.37
C ARG A 481 -4.82 54.42 -3.27
N GLY A 482 -3.80 55.27 -3.22
CA GLY A 482 -3.76 56.42 -2.33
C GLY A 482 -4.40 57.66 -2.95
N HIS A 483 -4.72 58.65 -2.12
CA HIS A 483 -5.21 59.95 -2.61
C HIS A 483 -4.25 61.09 -2.30
N VAL A 484 -4.08 61.95 -3.30
CA VAL A 484 -3.23 63.14 -3.24
C VAL A 484 -4.03 64.39 -3.58
N ILE A 485 -3.54 65.53 -3.11
CA ILE A 485 -3.89 66.81 -3.71
C ILE A 485 -2.77 67.18 -4.67
N THR A 486 -3.17 67.55 -5.88
CA THR A 486 -2.24 68.05 -6.90
C THR A 486 -2.01 69.56 -6.78
N ARG A 487 -0.91 70.09 -7.34
CA ARG A 487 -0.68 71.54 -7.40
C ARG A 487 -1.76 72.22 -8.22
N SER A 488 -2.26 71.56 -9.26
CA SER A 488 -3.41 72.05 -10.04
C SER A 488 -4.66 72.24 -9.19
N GLN A 489 -4.97 71.33 -8.26
CA GLN A 489 -6.09 71.47 -7.32
C GLN A 489 -5.85 72.55 -6.24
N GLY A 490 -4.61 72.71 -5.77
CA GLY A 490 -4.26 73.71 -4.75
C GLY A 490 -4.15 75.15 -5.26
N ARG A 491 -3.92 75.35 -6.55
CA ARG A 491 -3.55 76.65 -7.16
C ARG A 491 -4.52 77.79 -6.84
N GLU A 492 -5.83 77.56 -6.95
CA GLU A 492 -6.82 78.62 -6.70
C GLU A 492 -6.79 79.09 -5.24
N ALA A 493 -6.60 78.15 -4.30
CA ALA A 493 -6.49 78.44 -2.89
C ALA A 493 -5.17 79.18 -2.56
N GLU A 494 -4.05 78.83 -3.19
CA GLU A 494 -2.78 79.56 -3.05
C GLU A 494 -2.89 81.01 -3.53
N ILE A 495 -3.52 81.23 -4.69
CA ILE A 495 -3.78 82.57 -5.24
C ILE A 495 -4.66 83.37 -4.28
N GLU A 496 -5.70 82.75 -3.72
CA GLU A 496 -6.58 83.40 -2.75
C GLU A 496 -5.80 83.83 -1.49
N MET A 497 -5.00 82.94 -0.91
CA MET A 497 -4.19 83.27 0.27
C MET A 497 -3.19 84.39 -0.04
N SER A 498 -2.53 84.33 -1.19
CA SER A 498 -1.56 85.36 -1.62
C SER A 498 -2.20 86.73 -1.77
N ARG A 499 -3.38 86.80 -2.42
CA ARG A 499 -4.15 88.05 -2.56
C ARG A 499 -4.59 88.61 -1.21
N ARG A 500 -5.02 87.75 -0.27
CA ARG A 500 -5.44 88.17 1.08
C ARG A 500 -4.26 88.70 1.89
N ASN A 501 -3.12 88.01 1.85
CA ASN A 501 -1.91 88.44 2.53
C ASN A 501 -1.41 89.78 1.98
N ALA A 502 -1.41 89.97 0.65
CA ALA A 502 -1.07 91.24 0.02
C ALA A 502 -1.99 92.39 0.48
N ARG A 503 -3.32 92.15 0.53
CA ARG A 503 -4.29 93.14 1.05
C ARG A 503 -4.05 93.47 2.53
N LYS A 504 -3.72 92.48 3.36
CA LYS A 504 -3.43 92.67 4.78
C LYS A 504 -2.16 93.51 4.98
N ASN A 505 -1.09 93.19 4.26
CA ASN A 505 0.18 93.91 4.33
C ASN A 505 0.05 95.35 3.81
N ALA A 506 -0.72 95.57 2.73
CA ALA A 506 -1.01 96.91 2.22
C ALA A 506 -1.76 97.78 3.26
N ARG A 507 -2.75 97.21 3.97
CA ARG A 507 -3.47 97.91 5.04
C ARG A 507 -2.58 98.24 6.23
N GLN A 508 -1.69 97.32 6.63
CA GLN A 508 -0.75 97.54 7.73
C GLN A 508 0.32 98.59 7.39
N ASN A 509 0.85 98.58 6.17
CA ASN A 509 1.83 99.58 5.72
C ASN A 509 1.22 100.96 5.45
N SER A 510 -0.09 101.03 5.15
CA SER A 510 -0.80 102.32 5.03
C SER A 510 -1.17 102.96 6.37
N GLY A 511 -1.08 102.21 7.49
CA GLY A 511 -1.47 102.66 8.83
C GLY A 511 -0.33 103.25 9.68
N SER A 512 0.91 103.22 9.19
CA SER A 512 2.11 103.61 9.96
C SER A 512 2.97 104.65 9.24
N SER A 513 2.37 105.76 8.80
CA SER A 513 3.12 106.95 8.43
C SER A 513 2.56 108.18 9.15
N PRO A 514 3.21 108.68 10.22
CA PRO A 514 2.94 110.02 10.70
C PRO A 514 3.58 111.02 9.72
N THR A 515 2.81 112.04 9.34
CA THR A 515 3.27 113.27 8.68
C THR A 515 3.81 113.17 7.25
N GLN A 516 2.97 113.55 6.27
CA GLN A 516 3.26 114.71 5.40
C GLN A 516 2.01 115.14 4.62
N ARG A 517 1.23 116.04 5.24
CA ARG A 517 0.28 116.89 4.51
C ARG A 517 1.10 117.79 3.60
N LYS A 518 1.22 117.44 2.32
CA LYS A 518 1.69 118.35 1.27
C LYS A 518 0.60 119.38 1.02
N ARG A 519 0.76 120.56 1.64
CA ARG A 519 0.08 121.79 1.24
C ARG A 519 0.34 122.03 -0.24
N ARG A 520 -0.71 122.12 -1.05
CA ARG A 520 -0.67 122.83 -2.34
C ARG A 520 -1.22 124.22 -2.08
N ASP A 521 -0.30 125.17 -1.93
CA ASP A 521 -0.57 126.58 -2.16
C ASP A 521 -0.78 126.81 -3.65
N SER A 522 -1.88 127.44 -4.02
CA SER A 522 -1.97 128.20 -5.26
C SER A 522 -2.90 129.39 -5.02
N ALA A 523 -2.35 130.56 -5.31
CA ALA A 523 -2.83 131.88 -4.97
C ALA A 523 -4.04 132.33 -5.80
N VAL A 524 -4.92 133.07 -5.12
CA VAL A 524 -5.49 134.38 -5.48
C VAL A 524 -5.84 134.63 -6.95
N PHE A 525 -7.15 134.77 -7.23
CA PHE A 525 -7.66 135.89 -8.05
C PHE A 525 -8.98 136.41 -7.46
N LEU A 526 -9.00 137.72 -7.20
CA LEU A 526 -10.13 138.52 -6.73
C LEU A 526 -11.02 138.93 -7.91
N SER A 527 -12.34 138.92 -7.73
CA SER A 527 -13.19 140.05 -8.14
C SER A 527 -14.51 140.06 -7.38
N LYS A 528 -14.76 141.24 -6.80
CA LYS A 528 -15.91 141.72 -6.02
C LYS A 528 -17.27 141.52 -6.72
N THR A 529 -18.33 141.32 -5.92
CA THR A 529 -19.46 142.28 -5.75
C THR A 529 -20.48 141.75 -4.71
N PHE A 530 -20.70 142.53 -3.64
CA PHE A 530 -21.91 142.58 -2.78
C PHE A 530 -23.09 143.22 -3.57
N PRO A 531 -24.36 143.32 -3.09
CA PRO A 531 -24.92 143.18 -1.71
C PRO A 531 -26.15 142.23 -1.66
N GLY A 532 -26.86 141.91 -0.57
CA GLY A 532 -27.00 142.41 0.80
C GLY A 532 -28.14 141.64 1.51
N GLY A 533 -28.49 142.05 2.75
CA GLY A 533 -29.65 141.57 3.54
C GLY A 533 -29.25 140.63 4.68
N ILE A 534 -29.00 141.09 5.91
CA ILE A 534 -29.90 141.60 6.99
C ILE A 534 -30.78 140.50 7.63
N GLY A 535 -30.59 140.32 8.95
CA GLY A 535 -31.46 139.58 9.89
C GLY A 535 -30.65 138.65 10.82
N THR A 536 -30.15 139.04 12.01
CA THR A 536 -30.84 139.07 13.34
C THR A 536 -31.84 137.90 13.50
N GLU A 537 -31.78 137.00 14.48
CA GLU A 537 -31.60 137.20 15.93
C GLU A 537 -31.39 135.85 16.67
N LYS A 538 -30.97 135.98 17.94
CA LYS A 538 -30.83 134.99 19.03
C LYS A 538 -32.17 134.26 19.33
N GLY A 539 -32.24 133.16 20.09
CA GLY A 539 -31.33 132.59 21.08
C GLY A 539 -31.96 131.39 21.78
N ASN A 540 -31.60 131.22 23.07
CA ASN A 540 -32.28 130.39 24.06
C ASN A 540 -33.80 130.50 24.03
#